data_AF-A0A1C7P4N2-F1
#
_entry.id   AF-A0A1C7P4N2-F1
#
_cell.length_a   1.000
_cell.length_b   1.000
_cell.length_c   1.000
_cell.angle_alpha   90.00
_cell.angle_beta   90.00
_cell.angle_gamma   90.00
#
_symmetry.space_group_name_H-M   'P 1'
#
loop_
_entity.id
_entity.type
_entity.pdbx_description
1 polymer ?
#
loop_
_entity_poly.entity_id
_entity_poly.type
_entity_poly.pdbx_seq_one_letter_code
_entity_poly.pdbx_strand_id
1 'polypeptide(L)' 'MHEYNRTQQIGHLYVIGHTTDMEGVIALFQNIDPAVRGIMTYSEGMRDTLYRLDDGKWRAFDIRQERKAA' A
#
# COMPACT_ATOMS: atom_id res chain seq x y z
N MET A 1 -3.55 11.12 2.52
CA MET A 1 -2.67 11.68 1.46
C MET A 1 -2.11 10.52 0.65
N HIS A 2 -1.88 10.65 -0.65
CA HIS A 2 -1.30 9.59 -1.49
C HIS A 2 -0.16 10.11 -2.35
N GLU A 3 0.85 9.27 -2.58
CA GLU A 3 1.99 9.53 -3.45
C GLU A 3 2.25 8.27 -4.31
N TYR A 4 2.79 8.41 -5.52
CA TYR A 4 3.12 7.27 -6.37
C TYR A 4 4.57 7.29 -6.83
N ASN A 5 5.31 6.22 -6.55
CA ASN A 5 6.69 6.04 -6.97
C ASN A 5 6.75 5.15 -8.23
N ARG A 6 6.92 5.77 -9.40
CA ARG A 6 6.99 5.11 -10.72
C ARG A 6 8.14 4.11 -10.84
N THR A 7 9.29 4.38 -10.20
CA THR A 7 10.46 3.50 -10.28
C THR A 7 10.21 2.18 -9.55
N GLN A 8 9.49 2.24 -8.42
CA GLN A 8 9.20 1.07 -7.60
C GLN A 8 7.85 0.41 -7.94
N GLN A 9 7.01 1.08 -8.74
CA GLN A 9 5.63 0.69 -8.99
C GLN A 9 4.81 0.54 -7.70
N ILE A 10 5.12 1.37 -6.70
CA ILE A 10 4.50 1.36 -5.38
C ILE A 10 3.74 2.68 -5.16
N GLY A 11 2.45 2.56 -4.83
CA GLY A 11 1.66 3.64 -4.24
C GLY A 11 1.93 3.76 -2.74
N HIS A 12 2.02 4.97 -2.23
CA HIS A 12 2.14 5.26 -0.81
C HIS A 12 0.83 5.87 -0.34
N LEU A 13 0.17 5.23 0.62
CA LEU A 13 -1.08 5.68 1.20
C LEU A 13 -0.88 6.05 2.67
N TYR A 14 -1.09 7.32 3.01
CA TYR A 14 -1.07 7.80 4.39
C TYR A 14 -2.49 7.83 4.94
N VAL A 15 -2.76 6.93 5.87
CA VAL A 15 -4.05 6.76 6.55
C VAL A 15 -4.02 7.52 7.87
N ILE A 16 -5.01 8.40 8.06
CA ILE A 16 -5.22 9.15 9.31
C ILE A 16 -6.62 8.77 9.80
N GLY A 17 -6.71 8.03 10.91
CA GLY A 17 -7.99 7.61 11.51
C GLY A 17 -8.46 6.20 11.13
N HIS A 18 -9.76 6.07 10.84
CA HIS A 18 -10.48 4.79 10.69
C HIS A 18 -10.09 3.96 9.45
N THR A 19 -10.67 2.74 9.39
CA THR A 19 -10.52 1.74 8.33
C THR A 19 -10.64 2.34 6.93
N THR A 20 -9.67 2.01 6.07
CA THR A 20 -9.67 2.40 4.66
C THR A 20 -10.28 1.29 3.81
N ASP A 21 -11.15 1.67 2.87
CA ASP A 21 -11.59 0.76 1.80
C ASP A 21 -10.45 0.54 0.81
N MET A 22 -9.81 -0.63 0.92
CA MET A 22 -8.66 -0.96 0.09
C MET A 22 -9.01 -1.32 -1.35
N GLU A 23 -10.25 -1.75 -1.64
CA GLU A 23 -10.66 -2.02 -3.02
C GLU A 23 -10.70 -0.72 -3.82
N GLY A 24 -11.32 0.33 -3.25
CA GLY A 24 -11.33 1.66 -3.85
C GLY A 24 -9.94 2.27 -4.00
N VAL A 25 -9.05 2.07 -3.01
CA VAL A 25 -7.65 2.53 -3.08
C VAL A 25 -6.87 1.83 -4.19
N ILE A 26 -7.02 0.51 -4.32
CA ILE A 26 -6.38 -0.26 -5.39
C ILE A 26 -6.84 0.26 -6.75
N ALA A 27 -8.15 0.45 -6.94
CA ALA A 27 -8.69 0.99 -8.18
C ALA A 27 -8.15 2.40 -8.48
N LEU A 28 -8.04 3.26 -7.47
CA LEU A 28 -7.43 4.60 -7.60
C LEU A 28 -5.99 4.50 -8.11
N PHE A 29 -5.13 3.70 -7.47
CA PHE A 29 -3.73 3.58 -7.87
C PHE A 29 -3.57 2.93 -9.24
N GLN A 30 -4.42 1.96 -9.60
CA GLN A 30 -4.42 1.37 -10.94
C GLN A 30 -4.86 2.35 -12.02
N ASN A 31 -5.79 3.27 -11.71
CA ASN A 31 -6.18 4.35 -12.63
C ASN A 31 -5.06 5.39 -12.81
N ILE A 32 -4.27 5.65 -11.76
CA ILE A 32 -3.10 6.53 -11.82
C ILE A 32 -1.97 5.87 -12.63
N ASP A 33 -1.70 4.58 -12.37
CA ASP A 33 -0.71 3.78 -13.09
C ASP A 33 -1.15 2.30 -13.19
N PRO A 34 -1.52 1.80 -14.38
CA PRO A 34 -1.88 0.40 -14.60
C PRO A 34 -0.75 -0.61 -14.28
N ALA A 35 0.49 -0.13 -14.24
CA ALA A 35 1.66 -0.92 -13.89
C ALA A 35 1.92 -0.97 -12.38
N VAL A 36 1.09 -0.34 -11.53
CA VAL A 36 1.22 -0.49 -10.07
C VAL A 36 1.22 -1.96 -9.65
N ARG A 37 2.15 -2.32 -8.76
CA ARG A 37 2.32 -3.67 -8.21
C ARG A 37 2.31 -3.71 -6.69
N GLY A 38 2.42 -2.56 -6.03
CA GLY A 38 2.38 -2.46 -4.58
C GLY A 38 1.68 -1.20 -4.09
N ILE A 39 1.11 -1.28 -2.88
CA ILE A 39 0.59 -0.14 -2.15
C ILE A 39 1.06 -0.28 -0.71
N MET A 40 1.92 0.65 -0.29
CA MET A 40 2.45 0.75 1.06
C MET A 40 1.55 1.67 1.90
N THR A 41 0.94 1.14 2.96
CA THR A 41 0.15 1.95 3.89
C THR A 41 0.99 2.46 5.05
N TYR A 42 0.63 3.65 5.51
CA TYR A 42 1.22 4.28 6.68
C TYR A 42 0.10 4.68 7.64
N SER A 43 0.21 4.21 8.88
CA SER A 43 -0.68 4.58 9.99
C SER A 43 0.13 5.37 11.01
N GLU A 44 -0.36 6.55 11.40
CA GLU A 44 0.36 7.47 12.32
C GLU A 44 1.80 7.79 11.86
N GLY A 45 1.99 7.89 10.54
CA GLY A 45 3.30 8.15 9.93
C GLY A 45 4.24 6.94 9.87
N MET A 46 3.83 5.77 10.38
CA MET A 46 4.62 4.54 10.36
C MET A 46 4.11 3.55 9.33
N ARG A 47 5.02 2.82 8.67
CA ARG A 47 4.68 1.73 7.75
C ARG A 47 3.85 0.67 8.49
N ASP A 48 2.75 0.24 7.88
CA ASP A 48 1.77 -0.65 8.50
C ASP A 48 1.57 -1.93 7.69
N THR A 49 1.05 -1.81 6.46
CA THR A 49 0.71 -2.95 5.62
C THR A 49 1.16 -2.72 4.18
N LEU A 50 1.79 -3.72 3.57
CA LEU A 50 2.05 -3.73 2.13
C LEU A 50 0.98 -4.57 1.42
N TYR A 51 0.22 -3.95 0.53
CA TYR A 51 -0.62 -4.67 -0.42
C TYR A 51 0.18 -4.89 -1.68
N ARG A 52 0.35 -6.14 -2.12
CA ARG A 52 1.13 -6.49 -3.31
C ARG A 52 0.30 -7.31 -4.28
N LEU A 53 0.46 -7.04 -5.57
CA LEU A 53 -0.15 -7.82 -6.64
C LEU A 53 0.71 -9.05 -6.94
N ASP A 54 0.29 -10.21 -6.42
CA ASP A 54 0.94 -11.51 -6.61
C ASP A 54 0.02 -12.44 -7.41
N ASP A 55 0.52 -12.97 -8.53
CA ASP A 55 -0.23 -13.86 -9.42
C ASP A 55 -1.62 -13.31 -9.82
N GLY A 56 -1.67 -12.00 -10.11
CA GLY A 56 -2.89 -11.29 -10.50
C GLY A 56 -3.87 -11.04 -9.35
N LYS A 57 -3.50 -11.33 -8.09
CA LYS A 57 -4.33 -11.09 -6.91
C LYS A 57 -3.61 -10.19 -5.92
N TRP A 58 -4.34 -9.20 -5.40
CA TRP A 58 -3.83 -8.36 -4.32
C TRP A 58 -3.81 -9.14 -3.00
N ARG A 59 -2.68 -9.09 -2.30
CA ARG A 59 -2.47 -9.72 -1.00
C ARG A 59 -1.90 -8.71 -0.02
N ALA A 60 -2.36 -8.77 1.23
CA ALA A 60 -1.87 -7.91 2.30
C ALA A 60 -0.75 -8.60 3.10
N PHE A 61 0.31 -7.86 3.39
CA PHE A 61 1.45 -8.28 4.19
C PHE A 61 1.61 -7.31 5.36
N ASP A 62 1.46 -7.81 6.59
CA ASP A 62 1.72 -7.03 7.80
C ASP A 62 3.23 -6.85 7.97
N ILE A 63 3.70 -5.62 7.80
CA ILE A 63 5.12 -5.26 7.86
C ILE A 63 5.48 -4.58 9.19
N ARG A 64 4.52 -4.42 10.10
CA ARG A 64 4.81 -3.94 11.46
C ARG A 64 5.74 -4.90 12.19
N GLN A 65 5.71 -6.18 11.82
CA GLN A 65 6.47 -7.23 12.48
C GLN A 65 7.97 -7.21 12.16
N GLU A 66 8.42 -6.56 11.09
CA GLU A 66 9.86 -6.37 10.81
C GLU A 66 10.57 -5.56 11.90
N ARG A 67 9.83 -4.89 12.80
CA ARG A 67 10.38 -4.15 13.95
C ARG A 67 10.67 -5.00 15.19
N LYS A 68 10.14 -6.23 15.31
CA LYS A 68 10.34 -7.06 16.52
C LYS A 68 11.64 -7.88 16.52
N ALA A 69 12.35 -7.92 15.38
CA ALA A 69 13.56 -8.72 15.21
C ALA A 69 14.86 -7.89 15.20
N ALA A 70 14.79 -6.60 15.56
CA ALA A 70 15.93 -5.67 15.60
C ALA A 70 16.19 -5.17 17.03
#